data_AF-A0ABD7D8U2-F1
#
_entry.id   AF-A0ABD7D8U2-F1
#
_cell.length_a   1.000
_cell.length_b   1.000
_cell.length_c   1.000
_cell.angle_alpha   90.00
_cell.angle_beta   90.00
_cell.angle_gamma   90.00
#
_symmetry.space_group_name_H-M   'P 1'
#
loop_
_entity.id
_entity.type
_entity.pdbx_description
1 polymer ?
#
loop_
_entity_poly.entity_id
_entity_poly.type
_entity_poly.pdbx_seq_one_letter_code
_entity_poly.pdbx_strand_id
1 'polypeptide(L)'
;MPNRPEIVCICGSTRFADELRAANRDLTFAGIIVVAPGEADEPITDDQKAMLGGLHLRKIDLADRVRPRGTSVQRLSVRTIMAA
;
A
#
# COMPACT_ATOMS: atom_id res chain seq x y z
N MET A 1 -23.02 -10.81 -0.56
CA MET A 1 -22.00 -9.79 -0.89
C MET A 1 -21.86 -8.89 0.33
N PRO A 2 -20.65 -8.62 0.85
CA PRO A 2 -20.48 -7.63 1.92
C PRO A 2 -21.10 -6.28 1.49
N ASN A 3 -21.65 -5.52 2.44
CA ASN A 3 -22.32 -4.23 2.16
C ASN A 3 -21.37 -3.14 1.62
N ARG A 4 -20.07 -3.40 1.56
CA ARG A 4 -19.06 -2.55 0.93
C ARG A 4 -17.95 -3.40 0.29
N PRO A 5 -17.28 -2.90 -0.77
CA PRO A 5 -16.04 -3.49 -1.29
C PRO A 5 -14.95 -3.62 -0.19
N GLU A 6 -14.08 -4.63 -0.30
CA GLU A 6 -12.87 -4.75 0.55
C GLU A 6 -11.93 -3.57 0.26
N ILE A 7 -11.30 -3.02 1.30
CA ILE A 7 -10.25 -2.00 1.19
C ILE A 7 -8.90 -2.67 1.44
N VAL A 8 -8.02 -2.67 0.45
CA VAL A 8 -6.67 -3.24 0.55
C VAL A 8 -5.63 -2.14 0.43
N CYS A 9 -4.76 -2.02 1.44
CA CYS A 9 -3.56 -1.20 1.31
C CYS A 9 -2.44 -2.04 0.70
N ILE A 10 -1.94 -1.63 -0.48
CA ILE A 10 -0.73 -2.23 -1.04
C ILE A 10 0.50 -1.49 -0.48
N CYS A 11 1.51 -2.25 -0.09
CA CYS A 11 2.72 -1.72 0.54
C CYS A 11 3.97 -2.20 -0.22
N GLY A 12 4.98 -1.34 -0.32
CA GLY A 12 6.24 -1.67 -0.96
C GLY A 12 7.08 -0.43 -1.24
N SER A 13 8.33 -0.64 -1.65
CA SER A 13 9.22 0.45 -2.07
C SER A 13 8.74 1.03 -3.40
N THR A 14 8.73 2.37 -3.50
CA THR A 14 8.41 3.10 -4.74
C THR A 14 9.39 2.82 -5.88
N ARG A 15 10.55 2.21 -5.60
CA ARG A 15 11.47 1.68 -6.63
C ARG A 15 10.82 0.59 -7.51
N PHE A 16 9.74 -0.02 -7.04
CA PHE A 16 8.97 -1.04 -7.77
C PHE A 16 7.57 -0.51 -8.14
N ALA A 17 7.49 0.78 -8.54
CA ALA A 17 6.23 1.43 -8.87
C ALA A 17 5.41 0.64 -9.90
N ASP A 18 6.05 0.06 -10.92
CA ASP A 18 5.32 -0.70 -11.95
C ASP A 18 4.65 -1.96 -11.40
N GLU A 19 5.30 -2.67 -10.47
CA GLU A 19 4.70 -3.81 -9.77
C GLU A 19 3.51 -3.36 -8.90
N LEU A 20 3.64 -2.22 -8.20
CA LEU A 20 2.58 -1.65 -7.38
C LEU A 20 1.38 -1.20 -8.23
N ARG A 21 1.63 -0.60 -9.41
CA ARG A 21 0.58 -0.21 -10.37
C ARG A 21 -0.12 -1.42 -10.97
N ALA A 22 0.63 -2.47 -11.33
CA ALA A 22 0.04 -3.72 -11.80
C ALA A 22 -0.84 -4.35 -10.72
N ALA A 23 -0.33 -4.42 -9.49
CA ALA A 23 -1.07 -4.89 -8.32
C ALA A 23 -2.35 -4.08 -8.03
N ASN A 24 -2.31 -2.76 -8.21
CA ASN A 24 -3.46 -1.88 -8.07
C ASN A 24 -4.52 -2.23 -9.12
N ARG A 25 -4.14 -2.24 -10.40
CA ARG A 25 -5.03 -2.58 -11.51
C ARG A 25 -5.72 -3.93 -11.32
N ASP A 26 -4.97 -4.98 -10.98
CA ASP A 26 -5.50 -6.33 -10.83
C ASP A 26 -6.54 -6.42 -9.68
N LEU A 27 -6.28 -5.75 -8.55
CA LEU A 27 -7.22 -5.69 -7.42
C LEU A 27 -8.45 -4.85 -7.76
N THR A 28 -8.27 -3.71 -8.42
CA THR A 28 -9.39 -2.86 -8.86
C THR A 28 -10.32 -3.61 -9.79
N PHE A 29 -9.79 -4.38 -10.75
CA PHE A 29 -10.60 -5.25 -11.61
C PHE A 29 -11.29 -6.40 -10.86
N ALA A 30 -10.77 -6.80 -9.71
CA ALA A 30 -11.44 -7.73 -8.79
C ALA A 30 -12.53 -7.06 -7.91
N GLY A 31 -12.79 -5.76 -8.08
CA GLY A 31 -13.79 -5.02 -7.32
C GLY A 31 -13.32 -4.58 -5.92
N ILE A 32 -12.02 -4.49 -5.70
CA ILE A 32 -11.41 -4.09 -4.42
C ILE A 32 -11.00 -2.61 -4.48
N ILE A 33 -11.24 -1.87 -3.39
CA ILE A 33 -10.73 -0.51 -3.22
C ILE A 33 -9.26 -0.61 -2.83
N VAL A 34 -8.37 0.01 -3.61
CA VAL A 34 -6.93 -0.05 -3.38
C VAL A 34 -6.41 1.26 -2.82
N VAL A 35 -5.67 1.19 -1.71
CA VAL A 35 -4.95 2.32 -1.12
C VAL A 35 -3.45 2.10 -1.32
N ALA A 36 -2.86 2.83 -2.26
CA ALA A 36 -1.43 2.73 -2.60
C ALA A 36 -0.57 3.76 -1.87
N PRO A 37 0.76 3.54 -1.70
CA PRO A 37 1.67 4.60 -1.29
C PRO A 37 1.64 5.77 -2.28
N GLY A 38 2.06 6.95 -1.83
CA GLY A 38 2.20 8.09 -2.74
C GLY A 38 3.37 7.85 -3.68
N GLU A 39 3.14 8.03 -4.97
CA GLU A 39 4.19 8.11 -5.98
C GLU A 39 4.52 9.58 -6.18
N ALA A 40 5.82 9.89 -6.27
CA ALA A 40 6.31 11.23 -6.58
C ALA A 40 7.21 11.11 -7.81
N ASP A 41 6.87 11.85 -8.87
CA ASP A 41 7.64 11.88 -10.12
C ASP A 41 8.90 12.75 -10.00
N GLU A 42 9.04 13.48 -8.88
CA GLU A 42 10.13 14.38 -8.57
C GLU A 42 10.83 13.97 -7.27
N PRO A 43 12.11 14.34 -7.07
CA PRO A 43 12.78 14.18 -5.79
C PRO A 43 12.01 14.88 -4.68
N ILE A 44 11.71 14.13 -3.61
CA ILE A 44 11.04 14.67 -2.43
C ILE A 44 12.06 15.09 -1.37
N THR A 45 11.71 16.08 -0.56
CA THR A 45 12.49 16.48 0.61
C THR A 45 12.37 15.44 1.73
N ASP A 46 13.28 15.50 2.71
CA ASP A 46 13.21 14.62 3.88
C ASP A 46 11.93 14.83 4.70
N ASP A 47 11.44 16.07 4.81
CA ASP A 47 10.17 16.38 5.48
C ASP A 47 8.98 15.75 4.75
N GLN A 48 8.96 15.84 3.42
CA GLN A 48 7.93 15.19 2.61
C GLN A 48 7.99 13.67 2.74
N LYS A 49 9.19 13.09 2.79
CA LYS A 49 9.39 11.66 3.02
C LYS A 49 8.85 11.22 4.39
N ALA A 50 9.13 11.98 5.45
CA ALA A 50 8.60 11.72 6.79
C ALA A 50 7.06 11.81 6.82
N MET A 51 6.50 12.86 6.21
CA MET A 51 5.06 13.03 6.07
C MET A 51 4.41 11.87 5.28
N LEU A 52 5.00 11.45 4.15
CA LEU A 52 4.52 10.33 3.35
C LEU A 52 4.60 9.00 4.12
N GLY A 53 5.62 8.81 4.95
CA GLY A 53 5.72 7.68 5.88
C GLY A 53 4.57 7.66 6.88
N GLY A 54 4.29 8.80 7.52
CA GLY A 54 3.14 8.95 8.42
C GLY A 54 1.80 8.70 7.72
N LEU A 55 1.63 9.22 6.50
CA LEU A 55 0.43 8.98 5.69
C LEU A 55 0.27 7.50 5.34
N HIS A 56 1.37 6.80 5.05
CA HIS A 56 1.33 5.37 4.74
C HIS A 56 0.82 4.53 5.92
N LEU A 57 1.20 4.87 7.15
CA LEU A 57 0.66 4.20 8.35
C LEU A 57 -0.85 4.40 8.47
N ARG A 58 -1.34 5.62 8.24
CA ARG A 58 -2.79 5.90 8.25
C ARG A 58 -3.56 5.17 7.15
N LYS A 59 -2.93 4.99 5.98
CA LYS A 59 -3.49 4.19 4.88
C LYS A 59 -3.64 2.72 5.27
N ILE A 60 -2.73 2.19 6.08
CA ILE A 60 -2.82 0.83 6.62
C ILE A 60 -3.95 0.74 7.65
N ASP A 61 -4.05 1.71 8.57
CA ASP A 61 -5.14 1.73 9.57
C ASP A 61 -6.54 1.75 8.93
N LEU A 62 -6.68 2.37 7.74
CA LEU A 62 -7.93 2.44 7.00
C LEU A 62 -8.32 1.13 6.30
N ALA A 63 -7.34 0.27 5.99
CA ALA A 63 -7.55 -0.90 5.16
C ALA A 63 -8.04 -2.12 5.95
N ASP A 64 -8.92 -2.91 5.34
CA ASP A 64 -9.33 -4.22 5.88
C ASP A 64 -8.15 -5.21 5.88
N ARG A 65 -7.21 -5.04 4.94
CA ARG A 65 -6.02 -5.88 4.79
C ARG A 65 -4.85 -5.12 4.16
N VAL A 66 -3.63 -5.55 4.51
CA VAL A 66 -2.38 -5.09 3.89
C VAL A 66 -1.83 -6.15 2.95
N ARG A 67 -1.35 -5.72 1.77
CA ARG A 67 -0.66 -6.57 0.79
C ARG A 67 0.75 -6.03 0.49
N PRO A 68 1.80 -6.59 1.12
CA PRO A 68 3.18 -6.26 0.76
C PRO A 68 3.57 -6.87 -0.60
N ARG A 69 4.62 -6.31 -1.23
CA ARG A 69 5.25 -6.85 -2.44
C ARG A 69 5.91 -8.21 -2.15
N GLY A 70 5.69 -9.21 -3.01
CA GLY A 70 6.30 -10.53 -2.93
C GLY A 70 5.47 -11.56 -2.16
N THR A 71 4.75 -12.40 -2.91
CA THR A 71 4.21 -13.75 -2.57
C THR A 71 3.43 -14.01 -1.26
N SER A 72 2.22 -14.55 -1.47
CA SER A 72 1.49 -15.52 -0.63
C SER A 72 1.47 -15.30 0.88
N VAL A 73 0.37 -14.69 1.35
CA VAL A 73 -0.20 -14.87 2.71
C VAL A 73 0.84 -14.87 3.82
N GLN A 74 1.28 -13.68 4.22
CA GLN A 74 1.75 -13.52 5.59
C GLN A 74 0.97 -12.39 6.23
N ARG A 75 0.24 -12.77 7.28
CA ARG A 75 -0.19 -11.91 8.38
C ARG A 75 1.07 -11.42 9.11
N LEU A 76 1.99 -10.77 8.39
CA LEU A 76 3.08 -10.01 8.99
C LEU A 76 2.39 -8.88 9.75
N SER A 77 2.67 -8.77 11.04
CA SER A 77 2.17 -7.62 11.80
C SER A 77 2.64 -6.37 11.07
N VAL A 78 1.76 -5.39 10.93
CA VAL A 78 2.04 -4.10 10.25
C VAL A 78 3.38 -3.49 10.72
N ARG A 79 3.77 -3.74 11.97
CA ARG A 79 5.02 -3.29 12.59
C ARG A 79 6.29 -3.89 11.94
N THR A 80 6.22 -5.09 11.37
CA THR A 80 7.37 -5.77 10.76
C THR A 80 7.63 -5.26 9.34
N ILE A 81 6.60 -4.83 8.61
CA ILE A 81 6.73 -4.27 7.25
C ILE A 81 7.40 -2.88 7.28
N MET A 82 7.28 -2.14 8.39
CA MET A 82 7.76 -0.75 8.52
C MET A 82 9.20 -0.61 9.03
N ALA A 83 9.83 -1.71 9.46
CA ALA A 83 11.19 -1.71 10.02
C ALA A 83 12.28 -2.07 8.99
N ALA A 84 11.94 -2.20 7.70
CA ALA A 84 12.81 -2.63 6.62
C ALA A 84 12.83 -1.64 5.44
#